data_AF-A0A348UR26-F1
#
_entry.id   AF-A0A348UR26-F1
#
_cell.length_a   1.000
_cell.length_b   1.000
_cell.length_c   1.000
_cell.angle_alpha   90.00
_cell.angle_beta   90.00
_cell.angle_gamma   90.00
#
_symmetry.space_group_name_H-M   'P 1'
#
loop_
_entity.id
_entity.type
_entity.pdbx_description
1 polymer ?
#
loop_
_entity_poly.entity_id
_entity_poly.type
_entity_poly.pdbx_seq_one_letter_code
_entity_poly.pdbx_strand_id
1 'polypeptide(L)'
;TDCIGTSLRHGCRSLVNFELFPKPPAERASNNPWPTWPRIHRTDYGHQEAAARFGDDPRTYAISSTEFVDDGHGRVRAVRTVEVAMKGGKFEPVPGSEREWPADLVLLAMGFLGPERQIADRLGVDLDDRSNFRA
;
A
#
# COMPACT_ATOMS: atom_id res chain seq x y z
N THR A 1 -5.17 -5.02 -4.93
CA THR A 1 -4.76 -6.39 -5.31
C THR A 1 -4.45 -6.54 -6.79
N ASP A 2 -4.98 -5.69 -7.67
CA ASP A 2 -4.75 -5.77 -9.12
C ASP A 2 -3.27 -5.72 -9.51
N CYS A 3 -2.46 -4.83 -8.90
CA CYS A 3 -1.01 -4.80 -9.15
C CYS A 3 -0.33 -6.14 -8.80
N ILE A 4 -0.81 -6.83 -7.74
CA ILE A 4 -0.33 -8.15 -7.35
C ILE A 4 -0.70 -9.17 -8.43
N GLY A 5 -1.99 -9.21 -8.79
CA GLY A 5 -2.51 -10.11 -9.83
C GLY A 5 -1.75 -9.95 -11.15
N THR A 6 -1.60 -8.72 -11.65
CA THR A 6 -0.86 -8.45 -12.89
C THR A 6 0.59 -8.89 -12.81
N SER A 7 1.28 -8.62 -11.71
CA SER A 7 2.68 -9.05 -11.52
C SER A 7 2.83 -10.57 -11.57
N LEU A 8 1.87 -11.31 -11.00
CA LEU A 8 1.82 -12.77 -11.09
C LEU A 8 1.62 -13.24 -12.54
N ARG A 9 0.73 -12.61 -13.31
CA ARG A 9 0.48 -12.95 -14.73
C ARG A 9 1.70 -12.66 -15.60
N HIS A 10 2.45 -11.62 -15.29
CA HIS A 10 3.71 -11.28 -15.97
C HIS A 10 4.88 -12.18 -15.53
N GLY A 11 4.65 -13.15 -14.65
CA GLY A 11 5.64 -14.16 -14.29
C GLY A 11 6.71 -13.68 -13.32
N CYS A 12 6.37 -12.78 -12.38
CA CYS A 12 7.32 -12.37 -11.35
C CYS A 12 7.90 -13.59 -10.59
N ARG A 13 9.19 -13.49 -10.23
CA ARG A 13 9.91 -14.55 -9.48
C ARG A 13 9.57 -14.55 -8.00
N SER A 14 9.32 -13.36 -7.44
CA SER A 14 8.93 -13.11 -6.06
C SER A 14 8.06 -11.86 -6.00
N LEU A 15 7.30 -11.70 -4.91
CA LEU A 15 6.42 -10.56 -4.71
C LEU A 15 6.29 -10.23 -3.23
N VAL A 16 6.39 -8.95 -2.89
CA VAL A 16 6.10 -8.42 -1.55
C VAL A 16 5.22 -7.19 -1.68
N ASN A 17 4.20 -7.08 -0.84
CA ASN A 17 3.33 -5.91 -0.72
C ASN A 17 3.55 -5.29 0.66
N PHE A 18 4.03 -4.05 0.68
CA PHE A 18 4.21 -3.29 1.91
C PHE A 18 2.92 -2.58 2.31
N GLU A 19 2.55 -2.72 3.58
CA GLU A 19 1.38 -2.08 4.19
C GLU A 19 1.83 -1.26 5.40
N LEU A 20 1.54 0.04 5.37
CA LEU A 20 1.94 0.97 6.45
C LEU A 20 1.22 0.67 7.77
N PHE A 21 -0.04 0.25 7.68
CA PHE A 21 -0.86 -0.05 8.85
C PHE A 21 -0.54 -1.43 9.43
N PRO A 22 -0.75 -1.63 10.74
CA PRO A 22 -0.71 -2.97 11.32
C PRO A 22 -1.79 -3.86 10.71
N LYS A 23 -1.56 -5.18 10.76
CA LYS A 23 -2.52 -6.16 10.29
C LYS A 23 -3.88 -5.92 10.98
N PRO A 24 -4.96 -5.66 10.22
CA PRO A 24 -6.28 -5.47 10.81
C PRO A 24 -6.75 -6.71 11.60
N PRO A 25 -7.68 -6.57 12.56
CA PRO A 25 -8.23 -7.71 13.29
C PRO A 25 -9.06 -8.64 12.39
N ALA A 26 -9.20 -9.91 12.77
CA ALA A 26 -10.03 -10.86 12.02
C ALA A 26 -11.52 -10.50 12.06
N GLU A 27 -11.98 -9.91 13.17
CA GLU A 27 -13.37 -9.55 13.41
C GLU A 27 -13.51 -8.06 13.73
N ARG A 28 -14.73 -7.53 13.65
CA ARG A 28 -15.01 -6.13 13.96
C ARG A 28 -14.69 -5.86 15.44
N ALA A 29 -13.84 -4.88 15.69
CA ALA A 29 -13.59 -4.39 17.03
C ALA A 29 -14.79 -3.58 17.56
N SER A 30 -14.94 -3.51 18.88
CA SER A 30 -16.02 -2.78 19.56
C SER A 30 -16.07 -1.29 19.22
N ASN A 31 -14.93 -0.70 18.84
CA ASN A 31 -14.80 0.69 18.40
C ASN A 31 -15.08 0.91 16.90
N ASN A 32 -15.52 -0.12 16.17
CA ASN A 32 -15.93 -0.06 14.76
C ASN A 32 -17.29 -0.76 14.53
N PRO A 33 -18.37 -0.27 15.19
CA PRO A 33 -19.69 -0.90 15.11
C PRO A 33 -20.38 -0.63 13.77
N TRP A 34 -21.33 -1.49 13.41
CA TRP A 34 -22.26 -1.20 12.31
C TRP A 34 -23.06 0.09 12.61
N PRO A 35 -23.35 0.96 11.61
CA PRO A 35 -23.22 0.79 10.16
C PRO A 35 -21.86 1.20 9.56
N THR A 36 -20.85 1.50 10.39
CA THR A 36 -19.54 1.90 9.86
C THR A 36 -18.89 0.79 9.04
N TRP A 37 -18.08 1.16 8.05
CA TRP A 37 -17.35 0.19 7.23
C TRP A 37 -16.41 -0.65 8.12
N PRO A 38 -16.43 -1.99 7.99
CA PRO A 38 -15.60 -2.87 8.82
C PRO A 38 -14.12 -2.69 8.51
N ARG A 39 -13.34 -2.45 9.56
CA ARG A 39 -11.88 -2.45 9.55
C ARG A 39 -11.38 -3.82 10.00
N ILE A 40 -11.57 -4.82 9.14
CA ILE A 40 -11.18 -6.22 9.38
C ILE A 40 -10.17 -6.68 8.35
N HIS A 41 -9.42 -7.74 8.67
CA HIS A 41 -8.49 -8.36 7.75
C HIS A 41 -9.27 -9.02 6.62
N ARG A 42 -8.99 -8.60 5.39
CA ARG A 42 -9.61 -9.12 4.17
C ARG A 42 -8.53 -9.64 3.25
N THR A 43 -8.84 -10.74 2.58
CA THR A 43 -7.96 -11.40 1.64
C THR A 43 -8.68 -11.49 0.30
N ASP A 44 -8.39 -10.55 -0.60
CA ASP A 44 -8.89 -10.59 -1.98
C ASP A 44 -8.06 -11.54 -2.87
N TYR A 45 -8.57 -11.75 -4.09
CA TYR A 45 -8.05 -12.71 -5.07
C TYR A 45 -6.52 -12.64 -5.27
N GLY A 46 -5.94 -11.44 -5.46
CA GLY A 46 -4.51 -11.29 -5.72
C GLY A 46 -3.63 -11.76 -4.56
N HIS A 47 -4.09 -11.60 -3.32
CA HIS A 47 -3.38 -12.14 -2.15
C HIS A 47 -3.44 -13.66 -2.12
N GLN A 48 -4.63 -14.23 -2.40
CA GLN A 48 -4.83 -15.68 -2.41
C GLN A 48 -3.99 -16.36 -3.49
N GLU A 49 -3.94 -15.77 -4.69
CA GLU A 49 -3.14 -16.29 -5.79
C GLU A 49 -1.63 -16.18 -5.54
N ALA A 50 -1.17 -15.08 -4.94
CA ALA A 50 0.22 -14.92 -4.55
C ALA A 50 0.60 -15.96 -3.48
N ALA A 51 -0.24 -16.15 -2.47
CA ALA A 51 -0.02 -17.15 -1.43
C ALA A 51 -0.05 -18.57 -1.98
N ALA A 52 -0.96 -18.89 -2.90
CA ALA A 52 -1.00 -20.19 -3.56
C ALA A 52 0.26 -20.46 -4.40
N ARG A 53 0.85 -19.42 -5.02
CA ARG A 53 2.06 -19.55 -5.85
C ARG A 53 3.35 -19.61 -5.02
N PHE A 54 3.46 -18.79 -3.97
CA PHE A 54 4.69 -18.56 -3.24
C PHE A 54 4.72 -19.15 -1.82
N GLY A 55 3.59 -19.69 -1.35
CA GLY A 55 3.47 -20.39 -0.05
C GLY A 55 3.00 -19.52 1.11
N ASP A 56 3.11 -18.18 1.01
CA ASP A 56 2.82 -17.25 2.10
C ASP A 56 2.04 -16.01 1.62
N ASP A 57 1.35 -15.34 2.55
CA ASP A 57 0.70 -14.05 2.28
C ASP A 57 1.77 -13.04 1.82
N PRO A 58 1.60 -12.38 0.66
CA PRO A 58 2.61 -11.44 0.15
C PRO A 58 2.76 -10.17 0.99
N ARG A 59 1.83 -9.91 1.93
CA ARG A 59 1.78 -8.64 2.67
C ARG A 59 2.71 -8.63 3.88
N THR A 60 3.51 -7.56 3.96
CA THR A 60 4.26 -7.18 5.15
C THR A 60 3.60 -5.95 5.74
N TYR A 61 3.17 -6.03 7.00
CA TYR A 61 2.43 -4.98 7.71
C TYR A 61 3.34 -4.12 8.58
N ALA A 62 2.81 -2.97 9.02
CA ALA A 62 3.50 -2.06 9.92
C ALA A 62 4.91 -1.69 9.43
N ILE A 63 5.03 -1.40 8.13
CA ILE A 63 6.31 -1.17 7.47
C ILE A 63 6.26 0.08 6.60
N SER A 64 7.33 0.87 6.61
CA SER A 64 7.47 2.08 5.80
C SER A 64 8.70 1.98 4.91
N SER A 65 8.54 2.24 3.61
CA SER A 65 9.65 2.39 2.67
C SER A 65 10.36 3.73 2.87
N THR A 66 11.67 3.70 3.06
CA THR A 66 12.49 4.89 3.34
C THR A 66 13.37 5.31 2.16
N GLU A 67 13.82 4.35 1.34
CA GLU A 67 14.74 4.63 0.24
C GLU A 67 14.58 3.61 -0.90
N PHE A 68 14.70 4.09 -2.15
CA PHE A 68 14.95 3.24 -3.31
C PHE A 68 16.46 3.19 -3.58
N VAL A 69 17.01 1.99 -3.62
CA VAL A 69 18.44 1.77 -3.82
C VAL A 69 18.71 1.54 -5.30
N ASP A 70 19.61 2.32 -5.87
CA ASP A 70 20.04 2.23 -7.27
C ASP A 70 21.06 1.11 -7.50
N ASP A 71 21.04 0.52 -8.69
CA ASP A 71 22.01 -0.48 -9.16
C ASP A 71 23.34 0.12 -9.65
N GLY A 72 23.44 1.45 -9.71
CA GLY A 72 24.56 2.20 -10.28
C GLY A 72 24.36 2.55 -11.77
N HIS A 73 23.25 2.12 -12.37
CA HIS A 73 22.91 2.30 -13.77
C HIS A 73 21.52 2.94 -13.97
N GLY A 74 20.93 3.49 -12.90
CA GLY A 74 19.63 4.16 -12.95
C GLY A 74 18.44 3.21 -12.83
N ARG A 75 18.63 1.97 -12.35
CA ARG A 75 17.55 1.02 -12.07
C ARG A 75 17.49 0.70 -10.59
N VAL A 76 16.27 0.50 -10.09
CA VAL A 76 16.08 0.01 -8.73
C VAL A 76 16.69 -1.39 -8.59
N ARG A 77 17.47 -1.61 -7.53
CA ARG A 77 17.93 -2.94 -7.11
C ARG A 77 17.29 -3.39 -5.81
N ALA A 78 16.85 -2.45 -4.97
CA ALA A 78 16.26 -2.74 -3.68
C ALA A 78 15.41 -1.59 -3.14
N VAL A 79 14.58 -1.90 -2.15
CA VAL A 79 13.85 -0.94 -1.31
C VAL A 79 14.33 -1.10 0.12
N ARG A 80 14.75 -0.01 0.77
CA ARG A 80 14.97 -0.01 2.22
C ARG A 80 13.69 0.36 2.93
N THR A 81 13.46 -0.31 4.04
CA THR A 81 12.29 -0.16 4.88
C THR A 81 12.67 -0.07 6.33
N VAL A 82 11.74 0.43 7.14
CA VAL A 82 11.78 0.34 8.60
C VAL A 82 10.40 -0.11 9.08
N GLU A 83 10.34 -0.92 10.13
CA GLU A 83 9.07 -1.19 10.80
C GLU A 83 8.58 0.08 11.50
N VAL A 84 7.27 0.25 11.59
CA VAL A 84 6.63 1.42 12.20
C VAL A 84 5.61 1.02 13.24
N ALA A 85 5.54 1.78 14.33
CA ALA A 85 4.51 1.67 15.35
C ALA A 85 3.63 2.92 15.38
N MET A 86 2.33 2.74 15.54
CA MET A 86 1.41 3.86 15.73
C MET A 86 1.50 4.38 17.16
N LYS A 87 2.00 5.59 17.37
CA LYS A 87 2.03 6.28 18.67
C LYS A 87 1.42 7.67 18.53
N GLY A 88 0.44 7.99 19.38
CA GLY A 88 -0.22 9.31 19.37
C GLY A 88 -0.84 9.70 18.02
N GLY A 89 -1.28 8.72 17.22
CA GLY A 89 -1.83 8.95 15.87
C GLY A 89 -0.80 9.19 14.77
N LYS A 90 0.50 8.97 15.05
CA LYS A 90 1.58 9.07 14.08
C LYS A 90 2.29 7.73 13.97
N PHE A 91 2.79 7.43 12.77
CA PHE A 91 3.70 6.31 12.56
C PHE A 91 5.11 6.74 12.96
N GLU A 92 5.70 6.03 13.92
CA GLU A 92 7.08 6.22 14.35
C GLU A 92 7.92 4.99 13.94
N PRO A 93 9.12 5.19 13.36
CA PRO A 93 10.05 4.10 13.09
C PRO A 93 10.44 3.33 14.35
N VAL A 94 10.60 2.01 14.22
CA VAL A 94 11.16 1.14 15.25
C VAL A 94 12.67 1.05 15.03
N PRO A 95 13.53 1.58 15.93
CA PRO A 95 14.98 1.56 15.74
C PRO A 95 15.53 0.13 15.65
N GLY A 96 16.45 -0.12 14.71
CA GLY A 96 17.07 -1.43 14.51
C GLY A 96 16.24 -2.41 13.67
N SER A 97 15.08 -1.99 13.16
CA SER A 97 14.23 -2.78 12.26
C SER A 97 14.48 -2.51 10.78
N GLU A 98 15.54 -1.77 10.46
CA GLU A 98 15.89 -1.43 9.09
C GLU A 98 16.21 -2.70 8.29
N ARG A 99 15.59 -2.79 7.11
CA ARG A 99 15.77 -3.94 6.21
C ARG A 99 15.86 -3.49 4.77
N GLU A 100 16.74 -4.12 4.02
CA GLU A 100 16.83 -3.98 2.56
C GLU A 100 16.12 -5.16 1.88
N TRP A 101 15.26 -4.86 0.90
CA TRP A 101 14.49 -5.83 0.14
C TRP A 101 14.91 -5.78 -1.33
N PRO A 102 15.53 -6.83 -1.88
CA PRO A 102 15.86 -6.87 -3.30
C PRO A 102 14.61 -6.70 -4.16
N ALA A 103 14.67 -5.82 -5.15
CA ALA A 103 13.54 -5.50 -6.02
C ALA A 103 14.03 -5.03 -7.40
N ASP A 104 13.54 -5.68 -8.44
CA ASP A 104 13.80 -5.31 -9.85
C ASP A 104 12.72 -4.32 -10.38
N LEU A 105 11.56 -4.23 -9.71
CA LEU A 105 10.41 -3.39 -10.08
C LEU A 105 9.65 -2.97 -8.82
N VAL A 106 9.26 -1.70 -8.75
CA VAL A 106 8.41 -1.14 -7.68
C VAL A 106 7.14 -0.55 -8.29
N LEU A 107 5.98 -0.91 -7.74
CA LEU A 107 4.68 -0.36 -8.12
C LEU A 107 4.09 0.44 -6.97
N LEU A 108 3.84 1.73 -7.19
CA LEU A 108 3.23 2.61 -6.18
C LEU A 108 1.71 2.54 -6.27
N ALA A 109 1.10 1.76 -5.38
CA ALA A 109 -0.35 1.55 -5.31
C ALA A 109 -1.02 2.43 -4.22
N MET A 110 -0.70 3.73 -4.18
CA MET A 110 -1.13 4.65 -3.11
C MET A 110 -2.48 5.35 -3.36
N GLY A 111 -3.18 4.96 -4.44
CA GLY A 111 -4.43 5.60 -4.86
C GLY A 111 -4.21 6.92 -5.61
N PHE A 112 -5.24 7.76 -5.62
CA PHE A 112 -5.29 9.02 -6.37
C PHE A 112 -5.73 10.17 -5.45
N LEU A 113 -5.27 11.38 -5.72
CA LEU A 113 -5.61 12.57 -4.94
C LEU A 113 -6.96 13.18 -5.31
N GLY A 114 -7.30 13.19 -6.60
CA GLY A 114 -8.53 13.79 -7.12
C GLY A 114 -8.54 13.82 -8.64
N PRO A 115 -9.65 14.27 -9.25
CA PRO A 115 -9.77 14.43 -10.70
C PRO A 115 -8.86 15.53 -11.25
N GLU A 116 -8.59 15.47 -12.55
CA GLU A 116 -7.89 16.55 -13.26
C GLU A 116 -8.71 17.84 -13.24
N ARG A 117 -8.06 18.95 -12.85
CA ARG A 117 -8.70 20.27 -12.73
C ARG A 117 -9.39 20.74 -14.01
N GLN A 118 -8.85 20.38 -15.18
CA GLN A 118 -9.40 20.75 -16.47
C GLN A 118 -10.88 20.34 -16.65
N ILE A 119 -11.29 19.24 -16.02
CA ILE A 119 -12.69 18.78 -16.08
C ILE A 119 -13.60 19.75 -15.32
N ALA A 120 -13.18 20.17 -14.12
CA ALA A 120 -13.93 21.13 -13.30
C ALA A 120 -14.06 22.49 -14.01
N ASP A 121 -12.96 22.98 -14.59
CA ASP A 121 -12.93 24.26 -15.31
C ASP A 121 -13.88 24.26 -16.52
N ARG A 122 -13.94 23.15 -17.28
CA ARG A 122 -14.84 23.02 -18.45
C ARG A 122 -16.31 22.90 -18.08
N LEU A 123 -16.61 22.34 -16.91
CA LEU A 123 -17.98 22.20 -16.40
C LEU A 123 -18.43 23.41 -15.59
N GLY A 124 -17.52 24.34 -15.26
CA GLY A 124 -17.81 25.49 -14.41
C GLY A 124 -18.17 25.11 -12.97
N VAL A 125 -17.57 24.01 -12.47
CA VAL A 125 -17.85 23.48 -11.13
C VAL A 125 -16.66 23.76 -10.21
N ASP A 126 -16.95 24.25 -9.00
CA ASP A 126 -15.92 24.53 -8.00
C ASP A 126 -15.35 23.23 -7.42
N LEU A 127 -14.09 23.29 -6.96
CA LEU A 127 -13.45 22.22 -6.21
C LEU A 127 -13.33 22.59 -4.72
N ASP A 128 -13.33 21.59 -3.84
CA ASP A 128 -12.97 21.75 -2.43
C ASP A 128 -11.44 21.76 -2.21
N ASP A 129 -11.01 22.00 -0.97
CA ASP A 129 -9.57 22.04 -0.59
C ASP A 129 -8.84 20.70 -0.82
N ARG A 130 -9.59 19.62 -1.08
CA ARG A 130 -9.09 18.28 -1.36
C ARG A 130 -9.24 17.90 -2.83
N SER A 131 -9.51 18.87 -3.71
CA SER A 131 -9.71 18.71 -5.15
C SER A 131 -10.93 17.90 -5.57
N ASN A 132 -11.87 17.61 -4.67
CA ASN A 132 -13.15 16.99 -5.04
C ASN A 132 -14.10 18.04 -5.62
N PHE A 133 -15.06 17.62 -6.44
CA PHE A 133 -16.15 18.50 -6.86
C PHE A 133 -16.96 18.97 -5.66
N ARG A 134 -17.15 20.28 -5.54
CA ARG A 134 -17.92 20.89 -4.46
C ARG A 134 -19.40 20.61 -4.68
N ALA A 135 -20.05 20.04 -3.66
CA ALA A 135 -21.49 19.77 -3.62
C ALA A 135 -22.30 21.04 -3.29
#